data_AF-A0A961AY61-F1
#
_entry.id   AF-A0A961AY61-F1
#
_cell.length_a   1.000
_cell.length_b   1.000
_cell.length_c   1.000
_cell.angle_alpha   90.00
_cell.angle_beta   90.00
_cell.angle_gamma   90.00
#
_symmetry.space_group_name_H-M   'P 1'
#
loop_
_entity.id
_entity.type
_entity.pdbx_description
1 polymer ?
#
loop_
_entity_poly.entity_id
_entity_poly.type
_entity_poly.pdbx_seq_one_letter_code
_entity_poly.pdbx_strand_id
1 'polypeptide(L)'
;MRILVASDKFKGSLTGREACEAIATGLARGLGDVAECGLLPVADGGEGMARAILDAKGGRWIEAAVSDPLGRPVTAGYALIDGGDTAVMEMAEASGLWRVAENQRDPWRASTFGTGELMRHAAGTGAKRILLGIGGSATNDGGSGMAQALGFRFLDAA
;
A
#
# COMPACT_ATOMS: atom_id res chain seq x y z
N MET A 1 -19.63 13.15 24.05
CA MET A 1 -19.98 12.72 22.67
C MET A 1 -18.80 11.92 22.13
N ARG A 2 -19.03 10.81 21.42
CA ARG A 2 -17.94 10.05 20.78
C ARG A 2 -18.05 10.22 19.27
N ILE A 3 -16.96 10.62 18.63
CA ILE A 3 -16.91 10.90 17.19
C ILE A 3 -15.85 10.00 16.57
N LEU A 4 -16.24 9.21 15.57
CA LEU A 4 -15.28 8.48 14.74
C LEU A 4 -14.95 9.36 13.53
N VAL A 5 -13.67 9.70 13.37
CA VAL A 5 -13.16 10.37 12.18
C VAL A 5 -12.58 9.30 11.27
N ALA A 6 -13.30 9.01 10.20
CA ALA A 6 -12.90 8.05 9.17
C ALA A 6 -12.82 8.73 7.82
N SER A 7 -11.60 9.05 7.39
CA SER A 7 -11.32 9.78 6.15
C SER A 7 -10.31 9.03 5.29
N ASP A 8 -10.48 9.14 3.98
CA ASP A 8 -9.49 8.72 2.99
C ASP A 8 -8.51 9.87 2.72
N LYS A 9 -7.40 9.58 2.05
CA LYS A 9 -6.40 10.57 1.64
C LYS A 9 -7.00 11.62 0.72
N PHE A 10 -6.44 12.82 0.80
CA PHE A 10 -6.68 13.88 -0.17
C PHE A 10 -5.58 13.77 -1.21
N LYS A 11 -5.89 13.13 -2.35
CA LYS A 11 -4.90 12.73 -3.36
C LYS A 11 -3.93 13.86 -3.73
N GLY A 12 -2.64 13.63 -3.52
CA GLY A 12 -1.57 14.61 -3.79
C GLY A 12 -1.43 15.72 -2.73
N SER A 13 -2.08 15.59 -1.59
CA SER A 13 -2.07 16.58 -0.50
C SER A 13 -1.86 15.93 0.87
N LEU A 14 -2.91 15.35 1.47
CA LEU A 14 -2.85 14.74 2.80
C LEU A 14 -3.02 13.23 2.72
N THR A 15 -2.27 12.49 3.52
CA THR A 15 -2.58 11.09 3.84
C THR A 15 -3.92 10.98 4.57
N GLY A 16 -4.55 9.80 4.55
CA GLY A 16 -5.79 9.60 5.31
C GLY A 16 -5.62 9.84 6.81
N ARG A 17 -4.42 9.56 7.36
CA ARG A 17 -4.09 9.86 8.76
C ARG A 17 -4.01 11.35 9.04
N GLU A 18 -3.29 12.12 8.21
CA GLU A 18 -3.21 13.57 8.36
C GLU A 18 -4.59 14.24 8.20
N ALA A 19 -5.42 13.75 7.28
CA ALA A 19 -6.80 14.21 7.13
C ALA A 19 -7.62 13.97 8.41
N CYS A 20 -7.55 12.77 8.98
CA CYS A 20 -8.21 12.44 10.25
C CYS A 20 -7.73 13.33 11.41
N GLU A 21 -6.41 13.56 11.53
CA GLU A 21 -5.80 14.38 12.58
C GLU A 21 -6.19 15.86 12.45
N ALA A 22 -6.24 16.39 11.22
CA ALA A 22 -6.68 17.75 10.94
C ALA A 22 -8.15 17.97 11.31
N ILE A 23 -9.03 17.02 10.96
CA ILE A 23 -10.46 17.07 11.33
C ILE A 23 -10.62 17.00 12.85
N ALA A 24 -9.93 16.08 13.53
CA ALA A 24 -9.98 15.95 14.98
C ALA A 24 -9.49 17.21 15.70
N THR A 25 -8.44 17.86 15.17
CA THR A 25 -7.94 19.15 15.68
C THR A 25 -9.02 20.25 15.56
N GLY A 26 -9.73 20.31 14.44
CA GLY A 26 -10.85 21.23 14.26
C GLY A 26 -12.01 20.97 15.21
N LEU A 27 -12.39 19.70 15.38
CA LEU A 27 -13.44 19.28 16.31
C LEU A 27 -13.10 19.63 17.76
N ALA A 28 -11.86 19.38 18.19
CA ALA A 28 -11.41 19.72 19.54
C ALA A 28 -11.49 21.24 19.80
N ARG A 29 -11.13 22.07 18.81
CA ARG A 29 -11.24 23.54 18.93
C ARG A 29 -12.68 24.03 19.04
N GLY A 30 -13.61 23.42 18.30
CA GLY A 30 -15.01 23.85 18.25
C GLY A 30 -15.89 23.28 19.35
N LEU A 31 -15.62 22.04 19.78
CA LEU A 31 -16.45 21.31 20.73
C LEU A 31 -15.82 21.22 22.13
N GLY A 32 -14.51 21.45 22.29
CA GLY A 32 -13.81 21.28 23.56
C GLY A 32 -13.77 19.84 24.07
N ASP A 33 -13.48 19.67 25.36
CA ASP A 33 -13.20 18.36 26.00
C ASP A 33 -14.42 17.42 26.09
N VAL A 34 -15.60 17.85 25.66
CA VAL A 34 -16.82 17.01 25.67
C VAL A 34 -16.88 16.03 24.49
N ALA A 35 -15.95 16.12 23.54
CA ALA A 35 -15.86 15.24 22.38
C ALA A 35 -14.61 14.33 22.45
N GLU A 36 -14.84 13.02 22.50
CA GLU A 36 -13.79 12.00 22.35
C GLU A 36 -13.71 11.60 20.87
N CYS A 37 -12.57 11.82 20.22
CA CYS A 37 -12.35 11.49 18.81
C CYS A 37 -11.55 10.19 18.67
N GLY A 38 -12.13 9.19 18.01
CA GLY A 38 -11.38 8.04 17.49
C GLY A 38 -10.97 8.30 16.03
N LEU A 39 -9.72 7.98 15.68
CA LEU A 39 -9.22 8.14 14.31
C LEU A 39 -9.16 6.77 13.64
N LEU A 40 -9.78 6.65 12.48
CA LEU A 40 -9.72 5.45 11.64
C LEU A 40 -9.49 5.84 10.19
N PRO A 41 -8.23 6.10 9.78
CA PRO A 41 -7.91 6.32 8.37
C PRO A 41 -8.43 5.14 7.56
N VAL A 42 -9.18 5.43 6.49
CA VAL A 42 -9.71 4.42 5.58
C VAL A 42 -8.99 4.52 4.24
N ALA A 43 -8.93 3.42 3.51
CA ALA A 43 -8.39 3.37 2.16
C ALA A 43 -9.25 2.44 1.31
N ASP A 44 -9.36 2.75 0.03
CA ASP A 44 -10.13 2.01 -0.98
C ASP A 44 -9.34 0.85 -1.63
N GLY A 45 -8.21 0.47 -1.04
CA GLY A 45 -7.26 -0.49 -1.61
C GLY A 45 -6.10 0.15 -2.37
N GLY A 46 -5.99 1.47 -2.37
CA GLY A 46 -4.77 2.20 -2.74
C GLY A 46 -3.94 2.62 -1.53
N GLU A 47 -2.85 3.36 -1.82
CA GLU A 47 -1.84 3.86 -0.87
C GLU A 47 -2.38 4.26 0.52
N GLY A 48 -1.79 3.67 1.57
CA GLY A 48 -2.12 3.86 2.97
C GLY A 48 -2.91 2.71 3.60
N MET A 49 -3.43 1.77 2.80
CA MET A 49 -4.27 0.67 3.28
C MET A 49 -3.54 -0.26 4.26
N ALA A 50 -2.32 -0.70 3.94
CA ALA A 50 -1.60 -1.67 4.75
C ALA A 50 -1.21 -1.09 6.11
N ARG A 51 -0.83 0.20 6.14
CA ARG A 51 -0.54 0.94 7.38
C ARG A 51 -1.80 1.14 8.22
N ALA A 52 -2.91 1.54 7.61
CA ALA A 52 -4.18 1.70 8.33
C ALA A 52 -4.65 0.39 8.98
N ILE A 53 -4.53 -0.74 8.27
CA ILE A 53 -4.88 -2.05 8.81
C ILE A 53 -3.90 -2.48 9.91
N LEU A 54 -2.60 -2.23 9.75
CA LEU A 54 -1.60 -2.49 10.78
C LEU A 54 -1.89 -1.70 12.06
N ASP A 55 -2.20 -0.41 11.94
CA ASP A 55 -2.52 0.45 13.09
C ASP A 55 -3.78 -0.06 13.82
N ALA A 56 -4.78 -0.54 13.06
CA ALA A 56 -6.05 -1.01 13.62
C ALA A 56 -5.96 -2.41 14.25
N LYS A 57 -5.17 -3.33 13.67
CA LYS A 57 -5.11 -4.74 14.10
C LYS A 57 -3.86 -5.10 14.89
N GLY A 58 -2.85 -4.23 14.90
CA GLY A 58 -1.51 -4.55 15.38
C GLY A 58 -0.81 -5.56 14.47
N GLY A 59 0.46 -5.87 14.80
CA GLY A 59 1.31 -6.75 14.01
C GLY A 59 2.69 -6.14 13.82
N ARG A 60 3.32 -6.41 12.68
CA ARG A 60 4.64 -5.88 12.35
C ARG A 60 4.70 -5.40 10.91
N TRP A 61 5.38 -4.28 10.68
CA TRP A 61 5.75 -3.85 9.34
C TRP A 61 7.02 -4.60 8.92
N ILE A 62 7.02 -5.16 7.70
CA ILE A 62 8.15 -5.87 7.13
C ILE A 62 8.55 -5.17 5.84
N GLU A 63 9.84 -4.95 5.68
CA GLU A 63 10.43 -4.35 4.49
C GLU A 63 11.20 -5.39 3.68
N ALA A 64 11.20 -5.22 2.36
CA ALA A 64 11.92 -6.06 1.42
C ALA A 64 12.51 -5.20 0.30
N ALA A 65 13.68 -5.59 -0.20
CA ALA A 65 14.23 -5.04 -1.44
C ALA A 65 13.48 -5.66 -2.63
N VAL A 66 12.90 -4.80 -3.47
CA VAL A 66 12.14 -5.16 -4.66
C VAL A 66 12.46 -4.21 -5.81
N SER A 67 11.98 -4.54 -7.00
CA SER A 67 12.07 -3.69 -8.17
C SER A 67 10.96 -2.64 -8.19
N ASP A 68 11.28 -1.39 -8.54
CA ASP A 68 10.28 -0.37 -8.84
C ASP A 68 9.68 -0.57 -10.25
N PRO A 69 8.73 0.27 -10.71
CA PRO A 69 8.14 0.11 -12.04
C PRO A 69 9.15 0.10 -13.18
N LEU A 70 10.30 0.76 -13.03
CA LEU A 70 11.33 0.87 -14.06
C LEU A 70 12.49 -0.13 -13.85
N GLY A 71 12.33 -1.09 -12.93
CA GLY A 71 13.31 -2.14 -12.64
C GLY A 71 14.46 -1.71 -11.72
N ARG A 72 14.36 -0.54 -11.08
CA ARG A 72 15.39 -0.04 -10.15
C ARG A 72 15.14 -0.64 -8.75
N PRO A 73 16.19 -0.96 -7.97
CA PRO A 73 16.01 -1.48 -6.63
C PRO A 73 15.42 -0.41 -5.70
N VAL A 74 14.38 -0.76 -4.96
CA VAL A 74 13.74 0.05 -3.93
C VAL A 74 13.38 -0.79 -2.72
N THR A 75 13.21 -0.14 -1.57
CA THR A 75 12.59 -0.77 -0.40
C THR A 75 11.08 -0.56 -0.48
N ALA A 76 10.34 -1.67 -0.38
CA ALA A 76 8.89 -1.70 -0.25
C ALA A 76 8.52 -2.44 1.03
N GLY A 77 7.33 -2.19 1.58
CA GLY A 77 6.90 -2.91 2.77
C GLY A 77 5.47 -3.41 2.75
N TYR A 78 5.17 -4.23 3.75
CA TYR A 78 3.84 -4.76 4.01
C TYR A 78 3.64 -5.02 5.50
N ALA A 79 2.37 -5.07 5.92
CA ALA A 79 2.01 -5.42 7.27
C ALA A 79 1.82 -6.94 7.40
N LEU A 80 2.42 -7.54 8.43
CA LEU A 80 2.16 -8.91 8.82
C LEU A 80 1.35 -8.90 10.12
N ILE A 81 0.11 -9.37 10.02
CA ILE A 81 -0.90 -9.31 11.07
C ILE A 81 -1.38 -10.73 11.44
N ASP A 82 -2.32 -10.83 12.37
CA ASP A 82 -2.92 -12.10 12.79
C ASP A 82 -1.88 -13.16 13.22
N GLY A 83 -0.87 -12.72 13.99
CA GLY A 83 0.21 -13.61 14.46
C GLY A 83 1.15 -14.10 13.37
N GLY A 84 1.12 -13.52 12.16
CA GLY A 84 1.95 -13.95 11.04
C GLY A 84 1.17 -14.57 9.87
N ASP A 85 -0.13 -14.85 10.04
CA ASP A 85 -0.90 -15.61 9.07
C ASP A 85 -1.38 -14.79 7.85
N THR A 86 -1.52 -13.47 8.01
CA THR A 86 -2.00 -12.58 6.93
C THR A 86 -0.97 -11.50 6.63
N ALA A 87 -0.52 -11.43 5.38
CA ALA A 87 0.23 -10.30 4.86
C ALA A 87 -0.73 -9.32 4.17
N VAL A 88 -0.70 -8.06 4.58
CA VAL A 88 -1.48 -6.97 3.99
C VAL A 88 -0.52 -6.02 3.30
N MET A 89 -0.69 -5.87 2.00
CA MET A 89 0.25 -5.12 1.16
C MET A 89 -0.49 -4.34 0.09
N GLU A 90 0.23 -3.42 -0.54
CA GLU A 90 -0.28 -2.56 -1.58
C GLU A 90 0.68 -2.62 -2.75
N MET A 91 0.18 -2.77 -3.97
CA MET A 91 1.07 -2.82 -5.12
C MET A 91 1.83 -1.50 -5.27
N ALA A 92 1.24 -0.37 -4.85
CA ALA A 92 1.88 0.94 -4.95
C ALA A 92 3.18 1.02 -4.14
N GLU A 93 3.33 0.20 -3.10
CA GLU A 93 4.57 0.07 -2.35
C GLU A 93 5.73 -0.43 -3.21
N ALA A 94 5.50 -1.19 -4.28
CA ALA A 94 6.57 -1.61 -5.20
C ALA A 94 6.43 -0.94 -6.57
N SER A 95 5.21 -0.93 -7.11
CA SER A 95 4.85 -0.59 -8.48
C SER A 95 4.01 0.70 -8.59
N GLY A 96 4.12 1.60 -7.62
CA GLY A 96 3.28 2.80 -7.51
C GLY A 96 3.68 3.96 -8.41
N LEU A 97 2.69 4.75 -8.84
CA LEU A 97 2.89 5.95 -9.68
C LEU A 97 3.80 6.99 -9.01
N TRP A 98 3.74 7.10 -7.68
CA TRP A 98 4.55 8.02 -6.89
C TRP A 98 6.05 7.65 -6.87
N ARG A 99 6.42 6.41 -7.24
CA ARG A 99 7.82 5.98 -7.37
C ARG A 99 8.48 6.43 -8.67
N VAL A 100 7.70 6.96 -9.60
CA VAL A 100 8.18 7.37 -10.92
C VAL A 100 8.01 8.86 -11.09
N ALA A 101 9.13 9.57 -11.30
CA ALA A 101 9.12 10.98 -11.62
C ALA A 101 8.28 11.23 -12.88
N GLU A 102 7.58 12.37 -12.94
CA GLU A 102 6.62 12.64 -14.01
C GLU A 102 7.20 12.53 -15.42
N ASN A 103 8.42 13.01 -15.61
CA ASN A 103 9.16 12.92 -16.88
C ASN A 103 9.71 11.52 -17.21
N GLN A 104 9.56 10.55 -16.31
CA GLN A 104 9.99 9.16 -16.48
C GLN A 104 8.80 8.19 -16.61
N ARG A 105 7.56 8.68 -16.53
CA ARG A 105 6.36 7.85 -16.61
C ARG A 105 6.21 7.30 -18.02
N ASP A 106 6.35 5.99 -18.15
CA ASP A 106 6.19 5.26 -19.40
C ASP A 106 5.48 3.93 -19.14
N PRO A 107 4.17 3.81 -19.46
CA PRO A 107 3.39 2.61 -19.17
C PRO A 107 3.82 1.39 -19.99
N TRP A 108 4.57 1.56 -21.08
CA TRP A 108 5.10 0.43 -21.88
C TRP A 108 6.31 -0.22 -21.21
N ARG A 109 7.09 0.57 -20.47
CA ARG A 109 8.28 0.08 -19.74
C ARG A 109 7.97 -0.29 -18.30
N ALA A 110 6.92 0.29 -17.72
CA ALA A 110 6.55 0.07 -16.33
C ALA A 110 6.08 -1.38 -16.09
N SER A 111 6.70 -2.08 -15.13
CA SER A 111 6.43 -3.47 -14.81
C SER A 111 5.94 -3.67 -13.37
N THR A 112 5.05 -4.65 -13.17
CA THR A 112 4.57 -5.10 -11.85
C THR A 112 5.51 -6.10 -11.15
N PHE A 113 6.72 -6.33 -11.69
CA PHE A 113 7.66 -7.33 -11.19
C PHE A 113 7.91 -7.23 -9.68
N GLY A 114 8.17 -6.02 -9.17
CA GLY A 114 8.41 -5.81 -7.73
C GLY A 114 7.22 -6.15 -6.84
N THR A 115 5.99 -6.02 -7.33
CA THR A 115 4.81 -6.49 -6.58
C THR A 115 4.86 -8.00 -6.39
N GLY A 116 5.25 -8.76 -7.42
CA GLY A 116 5.45 -10.20 -7.30
C GLY A 116 6.62 -10.57 -6.39
N GLU A 117 7.70 -9.79 -6.38
CA GLU A 117 8.81 -9.96 -5.43
C GLU A 117 8.36 -9.76 -3.98
N LEU A 118 7.55 -8.73 -3.71
CA LEU A 118 6.99 -8.46 -2.39
C LEU A 118 6.06 -9.58 -1.94
N MET A 119 5.20 -10.09 -2.84
CA MET A 119 4.34 -11.24 -2.58
C MET A 119 5.16 -12.50 -2.26
N ARG A 120 6.22 -12.76 -3.04
CA ARG A 120 7.14 -13.89 -2.81
C ARG A 120 7.84 -13.78 -1.46
N HIS A 121 8.27 -12.57 -1.09
CA HIS A 121 8.85 -12.31 0.23
C HIS A 121 7.84 -12.59 1.35
N ALA A 122 6.60 -12.10 1.23
CA ALA A 122 5.55 -12.35 2.20
C ALA A 122 5.22 -13.84 2.36
N ALA A 123 5.11 -14.58 1.25
CA ALA A 123 4.94 -16.03 1.29
C ALA A 123 6.09 -16.72 2.03
N GLY A 124 7.34 -16.25 1.82
CA GLY A 124 8.52 -16.73 2.53
C GLY A 124 8.49 -16.53 4.06
N THR A 125 7.67 -15.60 4.57
CA THR A 125 7.47 -15.43 6.03
C THR A 125 6.51 -16.44 6.65
N GLY A 126 5.91 -17.33 5.86
CA GLY A 126 4.90 -18.30 6.31
C GLY A 126 3.46 -17.77 6.30
N ALA A 127 3.22 -16.59 5.72
CA ALA A 127 1.88 -16.04 5.58
C ALA A 127 1.02 -16.96 4.71
N LYS A 128 -0.21 -17.24 5.17
CA LYS A 128 -1.18 -18.12 4.48
C LYS A 128 -2.16 -17.32 3.62
N ARG A 129 -2.29 -16.02 3.89
CA ARG A 129 -3.18 -15.12 3.17
C ARG A 129 -2.44 -13.86 2.78
N ILE A 130 -2.68 -13.38 1.57
CA ILE A 130 -2.23 -12.07 1.11
C ILE A 130 -3.47 -11.24 0.78
N LEU A 131 -3.62 -10.11 1.48
CA LEU A 131 -4.57 -9.05 1.12
C LEU A 131 -3.79 -7.99 0.34
N LEU A 132 -4.05 -7.90 -0.96
CA LEU A 132 -3.34 -7.00 -1.87
C LEU A 132 -4.25 -5.87 -2.33
N GLY A 133 -3.92 -4.63 -1.95
CA GLY A 133 -4.47 -3.43 -2.54
C GLY A 133 -3.81 -3.13 -3.90
N ILE A 134 -4.58 -2.87 -4.94
CA ILE A 134 -4.07 -2.70 -6.31
C ILE A 134 -4.16 -1.26 -6.83
N GLY A 135 -4.57 -0.30 -5.99
CA GLY A 135 -4.70 1.11 -6.38
C GLY A 135 -3.36 1.83 -6.51
N GLY A 136 -3.33 2.89 -7.33
CA GLY A 136 -2.18 3.81 -7.41
C GLY A 136 -0.98 3.31 -8.22
N SER A 137 -1.19 2.39 -9.18
CA SER A 137 -0.14 1.78 -10.00
C SER A 137 0.50 2.76 -11.01
N ALA A 138 1.75 2.48 -11.37
CA ALA A 138 2.45 3.10 -12.50
C ALA A 138 2.35 2.27 -13.80
N THR A 139 1.74 1.09 -13.72
CA THR A 139 1.95 -0.03 -14.66
C THR A 139 0.70 -0.32 -15.49
N ASN A 140 0.89 -0.80 -16.72
CA ASN A 140 -0.18 -1.29 -17.61
C ASN A 140 0.16 -2.66 -18.23
N ASP A 141 1.06 -3.43 -17.61
CA ASP A 141 1.59 -4.71 -18.09
C ASP A 141 0.66 -5.92 -17.86
N GLY A 142 -0.58 -5.68 -17.43
CA GLY A 142 -1.57 -6.72 -17.14
C GLY A 142 -1.20 -7.65 -15.98
N GLY A 143 -0.23 -7.28 -15.12
CA GLY A 143 0.26 -8.16 -14.05
C GLY A 143 1.25 -9.22 -14.53
N SER A 144 1.74 -9.13 -15.77
CA SER A 144 2.71 -10.10 -16.32
C SER A 144 4.02 -10.08 -15.55
N GLY A 145 4.55 -8.91 -15.19
CA GLY A 145 5.75 -8.79 -14.37
C GLY A 145 5.61 -9.48 -13.00
N MET A 146 4.49 -9.23 -12.30
CA MET A 146 4.17 -9.89 -11.03
C MET A 146 4.15 -11.42 -11.18
N ALA A 147 3.50 -11.94 -12.23
CA ALA A 147 3.47 -13.37 -12.49
C ALA A 147 4.87 -13.93 -12.80
N GLN A 148 5.69 -13.21 -13.58
CA GLN A 148 7.09 -13.60 -13.84
C GLN A 148 7.91 -13.70 -12.56
N ALA A 149 7.80 -12.71 -11.66
CA ALA A 149 8.47 -12.76 -10.37
C ALA A 149 8.01 -13.95 -9.50
N LEU A 150 6.78 -14.44 -9.71
CA LEU A 150 6.25 -15.64 -9.05
C LEU A 150 6.57 -16.95 -9.80
N GLY A 151 7.37 -16.90 -10.87
CA GLY A 151 7.90 -18.09 -11.58
C GLY A 151 7.21 -18.42 -12.89
N PHE A 152 6.23 -17.63 -13.34
CA PHE A 152 5.60 -17.82 -14.64
C PHE A 152 6.55 -17.42 -15.78
N ARG A 153 6.42 -18.09 -16.93
CA ARG A 153 7.18 -17.78 -18.13
C ARG A 153 6.23 -17.34 -19.24
N PHE A 154 6.49 -16.17 -19.80
CA PHE A 154 5.80 -15.65 -20.98
C PHE A 154 6.80 -15.74 -22.13
N LEU A 155 6.40 -16.38 -23.23
CA LEU A 155 7.24 -16.64 -24.39
C LEU A 155 6.65 -15.89 -25.60
N ASP A 156 7.51 -15.49 -26.53
CA ASP A 156 7.13 -14.98 -27.83
C ASP A 156 6.95 -16.11 -28.85
N ALA A 157 6.49 -15.75 -30.05
CA ALA A 157 6.54 -16.66 -31.18
C ALA A 157 8.00 -16.82 -31.63
N ALA A 158 8.35 -18.05 -32.00
CA ALA A 158 9.67 -18.40 -32.51
C ALA A 158 9.96 -17.76 -33.87
#